data_AF-A0A9C9G453-F1
#
_entry.id   AF-A0A9C9G453-F1
#
_cell.length_a   1.000
_cell.length_b   1.000
_cell.length_c   1.000
_cell.angle_alpha   90.00
_cell.angle_beta   90.00
_cell.angle_gamma   90.00
#
_symmetry.space_group_name_H-M   'P 1'
#
loop_
_entity.id
_entity.type
_entity.pdbx_description
1 polymer ?
#
loop_
_entity_poly.entity_id
_entity_poly.type
_entity_poly.pdbx_seq_one_letter_code
_entity_poly.pdbx_strand_id
1 'polypeptide(L)' 'MNILYLLIPIGLVFLAGAIWLLLWAIRSGQYDDLEGPAFRVLMDDDDPRIPEYKPEQNSQKKSDSEQKQGDV' A
#
# COMPACT_ATOMS: atom_id res chain seq x y z
N MET A 1 13.80 53.73 -4.26
CA MET A 1 14.14 52.51 -5.02
C MET A 1 14.97 51.57 -4.15
N ASN A 2 14.42 51.11 -3.02
CA ASN A 2 15.21 50.39 -1.99
C ASN A 2 14.72 48.94 -1.79
N ILE A 3 13.46 48.66 -2.13
CA ILE A 3 12.85 47.35 -1.93
C ILE A 3 13.49 46.25 -2.78
N LEU A 4 14.02 46.62 -3.96
CA LEU A 4 14.75 45.69 -4.84
C LEU A 4 15.94 45.02 -4.14
N TYR A 5 16.67 45.77 -3.31
CA TYR A 5 17.81 45.24 -2.55
C TYR A 5 17.40 44.21 -1.49
N LEU A 6 16.15 44.23 -1.05
CA LEU A 6 15.60 43.25 -0.10
C LEU A 6 14.94 42.08 -0.85
N LEU A 7 14.28 42.34 -1.98
CA LEU A 7 13.53 41.34 -2.72
C LEU A 7 14.44 40.38 -3.51
N ILE A 8 15.55 40.87 -4.07
CA ILE A 8 16.53 40.05 -4.80
C ILE A 8 17.14 38.94 -3.91
N PRO A 9 17.74 39.24 -2.73
CA PRO A 9 18.32 38.20 -1.89
C PRO A 9 17.28 37.24 -1.33
N ILE A 10 16.10 37.73 -0.96
CA ILE A 10 14.99 36.87 -0.52
C ILE A 10 14.59 35.90 -1.63
N GLY A 11 14.41 36.39 -2.86
CA GLY A 11 14.10 35.54 -4.02
C GLY A 11 15.18 34.50 -4.30
N LEU A 12 16.46 34.86 -4.15
CA LEU A 12 17.58 33.92 -4.28
C LEU A 12 17.53 32.81 -3.23
N VAL A 13 17.19 33.13 -1.98
CA VAL A 13 17.04 32.12 -0.91
C VAL A 13 15.89 31.16 -1.23
N PHE A 14 14.74 31.69 -1.69
CA PHE A 14 13.62 30.85 -2.09
C PHE A 14 13.94 29.96 -3.29
N LEU A 15 14.63 30.50 -4.30
CA LEU A 15 15.07 29.74 -5.46
C LEU A 15 16.04 28.62 -5.07
N ALA A 16 17.04 28.92 -4.24
CA ALA A 16 17.99 27.94 -3.75
C ALA A 16 17.30 26.85 -2.90
N GLY A 17 16.35 27.25 -2.04
CA GLY A 17 15.56 26.32 -1.23
C GLY A 17 14.69 25.39 -2.08
N ALA A 18 14.07 25.92 -3.13
CA ALA A 18 13.27 25.12 -4.07
C ALA A 18 14.14 24.10 -4.82
N ILE A 19 15.31 24.51 -5.33
CA ILE A 19 16.27 23.61 -5.98
C ILE A 19 16.74 22.53 -5.01
N TRP A 20 17.07 22.91 -3.77
CA TRP A 20 17.50 21.97 -2.73
C TRP A 20 16.42 20.92 -2.43
N LEU A 21 15.18 21.34 -2.21
CA LEU A 21 14.05 20.45 -1.96
C LEU A 21 13.80 19.50 -3.15
N LEU A 22 13.91 20.01 -4.38
CA LEU A 22 13.76 19.20 -5.59
C LEU A 22 14.85 18.12 -5.69
N LEU A 23 16.12 18.49 -5.45
CA LEU A 23 17.23 17.53 -5.46
C LEU A 23 17.10 16.49 -4.34
N TRP A 24 16.63 16.91 -3.17
CA TRP A 24 16.34 16.00 -2.07
C TRP A 24 15.23 15.00 -2.42
N ALA A 25 14.13 15.47 -3.01
CA ALA A 25 13.01 14.63 -3.42
C ALA A 25 13.43 13.59 -4.47
N ILE A 26 14.24 13.99 -5.47
CA ILE A 26 14.78 13.08 -6.48
C ILE A 26 15.68 12.01 -5.83
N ARG A 27 16.56 12.42 -4.91
CA ARG A 27 17.46 11.49 -4.20
C ARG A 27 16.74 10.61 -3.18
N SER A 28 15.53 10.96 -2.74
CA SER A 28 14.76 10.20 -1.76
C SER A 28 14.25 8.84 -2.25
N GLY A 29 14.54 8.44 -3.50
CA GLY A 29 14.32 7.07 -3.98
C GLY A 29 12.85 6.64 -4.07
N GLN A 30 11.90 7.59 -4.00
CA GLN A 30 10.45 7.33 -4.08
C GLN A 30 9.97 6.77 -5.43
N TYR A 31 10.87 6.57 -6.39
CA TYR A 31 10.57 5.98 -7.70
C TYR A 31 10.82 4.46 -7.75
N ASP A 32 11.54 3.88 -6.78
CA ASP A 32 11.83 2.43 -6.74
C ASP A 32 10.59 1.58 -6.37
N ASP A 33 9.57 2.17 -5.74
CA ASP A 33 8.37 1.44 -5.27
C ASP A 33 7.15 1.60 -6.22
N LEU A 34 7.36 2.10 -7.43
CA LEU A 34 6.31 2.12 -8.46
C LEU A 34 6.11 0.75 -9.15
N GLU A 35 7.02 -0.20 -8.93
CA GLU A 35 6.96 -1.56 -9.49
C GLU A 35 6.18 -2.54 -8.60
N GLY A 36 5.79 -2.16 -7.38
CA GLY A 36 5.34 -3.09 -6.33
C GLY A 36 3.96 -3.74 -6.48
N PRO A 37 2.87 -3.01 -6.84
CA PRO A 37 1.51 -3.57 -6.76
C PRO A 37 0.88 -3.99 -8.10
N ALA A 38 1.25 -3.37 -9.22
CA ALA A 38 0.54 -3.55 -10.49
C ALA A 38 0.73 -4.94 -11.12
N PHE A 39 1.86 -5.59 -10.83
CA PHE A 39 2.18 -6.90 -11.38
C PHE A 39 1.52 -8.07 -10.62
N ARG A 40 1.21 -7.90 -9.32
CA ARG A 40 0.56 -8.96 -8.53
C ARG A 40 -0.90 -9.15 -8.88
N VAL A 41 -1.62 -8.06 -9.17
CA VAL A 41 -3.04 -8.13 -9.60
C VAL A 41 -3.23 -8.86 -10.94
N LEU A 42 -2.22 -8.88 -11.82
CA LEU A 42 -2.31 -9.52 -13.15
C LEU A 42 -1.69 -10.94 -13.19
N MET A 43 -0.98 -11.38 -12.15
CA MET A 43 -0.34 -12.71 -12.09
C MET A 43 -0.87 -13.63 -10.99
N ASP A 44 -1.81 -13.19 -10.14
CA ASP A 44 -2.42 -14.03 -9.09
C ASP A 44 -3.50 -15.00 -9.61
N ASP A 45 -3.87 -14.96 -10.89
CA ASP A 45 -4.89 -15.87 -11.47
C ASP A 45 -4.36 -17.30 -11.73
N ASP A 46 -3.04 -17.52 -11.63
CA ASP A 46 -2.39 -18.80 -11.96
C ASP A 46 -1.60 -19.43 -10.79
N ASP A 47 -1.81 -19.03 -9.53
CA ASP A 47 -1.18 -19.70 -8.37
C ASP A 47 -2.11 -20.77 -7.75
N PRO A 48 -1.83 -22.09 -7.93
CA PRO A 48 -2.61 -23.18 -7.35
C PRO A 48 -2.50 -23.28 -5.81
N ARG A 49 -1.81 -22.33 -5.14
CA ARG A 49 -1.58 -22.32 -3.69
C ARG A 49 -2.35 -21.25 -2.94
N ILE A 50 -3.17 -20.43 -3.61
CA ILE A 50 -4.03 -19.47 -2.90
C ILE A 50 -5.15 -20.25 -2.20
N PRO A 51 -5.21 -20.28 -0.85
CA PRO A 51 -6.28 -20.96 -0.15
C PRO A 51 -7.59 -20.26 -0.51
N GLU A 52 -8.48 -21.00 -1.17
CA GLU A 52 -9.82 -20.55 -1.53
C GLU A 52 -10.51 -19.98 -0.28
N TYR A 53 -10.74 -18.67 -0.28
CA TYR A 53 -11.47 -18.01 0.80
C TYR A 53 -12.91 -18.51 0.77
N LYS A 54 -13.21 -19.51 1.60
CA LYS A 54 -14.57 -19.97 1.85
C LYS A 54 -15.19 -19.07 2.92
N PRO A 55 -16.19 -18.24 2.57
CA PRO A 55 -16.87 -17.45 3.59
C PRO A 55 -17.58 -18.42 4.53
N GLU A 56 -17.33 -18.28 5.83
CA GLU A 56 -17.89 -19.14 6.87
C GLU A 56 -19.42 -19.13 6.84
N GLN A 57 -20.01 -20.23 6.38
CA GLN A 57 -21.43 -20.50 6.55
C GLN A 57 -21.63 -21.16 7.91
N ASN A 58 -21.61 -20.30 8.94
CA ASN A 58 -22.13 -20.61 10.26
C ASN A 58 -23.66 -20.78 10.16
N SER A 59 -24.15 -22.01 9.89
CA SER A 59 -25.50 -22.51 10.20
C SER A 59 -25.60 -24.00 9.83
N GLN A 60 -26.26 -24.79 10.67
CA GLN A 60 -26.50 -26.24 10.53
C GLN A 60 -25.30 -27.20 10.73
N LYS A 61 -24.77 -27.27 11.95
CA LYS A 61 -24.38 -28.60 12.49
C LYS A 61 -24.52 -28.69 14.01
N LYS A 62 -25.71 -28.37 14.52
CA LYS A 62 -26.07 -28.57 15.93
C LYS A 62 -27.44 -29.23 16.06
N SER A 63 -27.60 -30.40 15.45
CA SER A 63 -28.57 -31.43 15.83
C SER A 63 -28.21 -32.72 15.09
N ASP A 64 -28.37 -33.88 15.72
CA ASP A 64 -28.38 -35.25 15.15
C ASP A 64 -27.11 -36.12 15.17
N SER A 65 -26.04 -35.77 15.87
CA SER A 65 -25.00 -36.77 16.21
C SER A 65 -25.01 -37.24 17.67
N GLU A 66 -26.06 -36.93 18.42
CA GLU A 66 -26.23 -37.37 19.80
C GLU A 66 -27.35 -38.42 19.90
N GLN A 67 -27.16 -39.60 19.26
CA GLN A 67 -27.84 -40.86 19.61
C GLN A 67 -27.47 -41.99 18.62
N LYS A 68 -26.19 -42.38 18.58
CA LYS A 68 -25.83 -43.72 18.08
C LYS A 68 -24.69 -44.33 18.88
N GLN A 69 -24.80 -44.20 20.19
CA GLN A 69 -23.94 -44.87 21.16
C GLN A 69 -24.84 -45.36 22.29
N GLY A 70 -25.30 -46.59 22.14
CA GLY A 70 -26.20 -47.27 23.08
C GLY A 70 -26.80 -48.49 22.39
N ASP A 71 -26.44 -49.66 22.90
CA ASP A 71 -27.09 -50.96 22.71
C ASP A 71 -26.59 -51.84 21.55
N VAL A 72 -25.53 -52.56 21.95
CA VAL A 72 -25.28 -53.99 21.67
C VAL A 72 -26.48 -54.83 22.11
#